data_AF-A0A067LXM9-F1
#
_entry.id   AF-A0A067LXM9-F1
#
_cell.length_a   1.000
_cell.length_b   1.000
_cell.length_c   1.000
_cell.angle_alpha   90.00
_cell.angle_beta   90.00
_cell.angle_gamma   90.00
#
_symmetry.space_group_name_H-M   'P 1'
#
loop_
_entity.id
_entity.type
_entity.pdbx_description
1 polymer ?
#
loop_
_entity_poly.entity_id
_entity_poly.type
_entity_poly.pdbx_seq_one_letter_code
_entity_poly.pdbx_strand_id
1 'polypeptide(L)'
;MGVDAGRLVDIKADGDGRMQAFLLMVGKVPPSVIFAPTERLTIPGFRWAPRTLMTSEGVATLLNEAQPAVCTPTGLLSEYEVLRFAETEIDESATHLFKNTAKEQMYQCRVISSAEAVKYTCNAILAHALPWRTEWVVGAAVYITEEEGVGSEHRLVCEFRRRLHLTDIWQQAQKKEPEGPIIDGSSCRCKVRLT
;
A
#
# COMPACT_ATOMS: atom_id res chain seq x y z
N MET A 1 7.36 20.06 -15.12
CA MET A 1 8.11 18.79 -15.13
C MET A 1 9.29 18.96 -16.09
N GLY A 2 10.52 18.79 -15.61
CA GLY A 2 11.75 18.91 -16.41
C GLY A 2 12.47 17.56 -16.50
N VAL A 3 11.73 16.50 -16.82
CA VAL A 3 12.31 15.16 -17.02
C VAL A 3 12.87 15.11 -18.42
N ASP A 4 14.18 14.90 -18.54
CA ASP A 4 14.83 14.66 -19.83
C ASP A 4 14.54 13.22 -20.27
N ALA A 5 13.54 13.08 -21.14
CA ALA A 5 13.14 11.79 -21.68
C ALA A 5 14.25 11.11 -22.50
N GLY A 6 15.19 11.87 -23.08
CA GLY A 6 16.33 11.33 -23.81
C GLY A 6 17.20 10.44 -22.92
N ARG A 7 17.43 10.89 -21.67
CA ARG A 7 18.21 10.13 -20.68
C ARG A 7 17.58 8.81 -20.29
N LEU A 8 16.26 8.63 -20.42
CA LEU A 8 15.56 7.35 -20.16
C LEU A 8 15.71 6.36 -21.31
N VAL A 9 15.69 6.87 -22.54
CA VAL A 9 15.84 6.06 -23.76
C VAL A 9 17.26 5.51 -23.86
N ASP A 10 18.25 6.27 -23.41
CA ASP A 10 19.67 5.88 -23.44
C ASP A 10 20.06 4.88 -22.34
N ILE A 11 19.19 4.63 -21.36
CA ILE A 11 19.45 3.61 -20.33
C ILE A 11 19.33 2.24 -20.99
N LYS A 12 20.44 1.51 -21.08
CA LYS A 12 20.48 0.06 -21.37
C LYS A 12 19.94 -0.75 -20.19
N ALA A 13 18.72 -0.46 -19.76
CA ALA A 13 17.97 -1.21 -18.76
C ALA A 13 16.77 -1.88 -19.41
N ASP A 14 16.31 -2.94 -18.74
CA ASP A 14 15.01 -3.53 -18.98
C ASP A 14 13.88 -2.55 -18.63
N GLY A 15 12.63 -2.97 -18.83
CA GLY A 15 11.47 -2.12 -18.52
C GLY A 15 11.44 -1.67 -17.06
N ASP A 16 11.85 -2.53 -16.14
CA ASP A 16 11.85 -2.25 -14.71
C ASP A 16 12.88 -1.16 -14.35
N GLY A 17 14.11 -1.26 -14.85
CA GLY A 17 15.16 -0.27 -14.57
C GLY A 17 14.86 1.11 -15.17
N ARG A 18 14.18 1.17 -16.32
CA ARG A 18 13.72 2.46 -16.87
C ARG A 18 12.64 3.10 -16.01
N MET A 19 11.69 2.32 -15.50
CA MET A 19 10.65 2.83 -14.61
C MET A 19 11.24 3.30 -13.27
N GLN A 20 12.18 2.56 -12.70
CA GLN A 20 12.91 2.99 -11.50
C GLN A 20 13.61 4.35 -11.73
N ALA A 21 14.36 4.48 -12.82
CA ALA A 21 15.05 5.72 -13.16
C ALA A 21 14.07 6.88 -13.38
N PHE A 22 12.94 6.61 -14.03
CA PHE A 22 11.88 7.59 -14.23
C PHE A 22 11.33 8.10 -12.89
N LEU A 23 10.94 7.19 -11.97
CA LEU A 23 10.39 7.56 -10.66
C LEU A 23 11.40 8.38 -9.83
N LEU A 24 12.68 8.01 -9.88
CA LEU A 24 13.76 8.75 -9.23
C LEU A 24 13.97 10.15 -9.81
N MET A 25 13.88 10.30 -11.15
CA MET A 25 14.00 11.60 -11.80
C MET A 25 12.79 12.50 -11.55
N VAL A 26 11.59 11.92 -11.48
CA VAL A 26 10.39 12.64 -11.09
C VAL A 26 10.49 13.10 -9.64
N GLY A 27 10.98 12.23 -8.75
CA GLY A 27 11.27 12.50 -7.34
C GLY A 27 10.02 12.68 -6.47
N LYS A 28 8.99 13.38 -6.94
CA LYS A 28 7.70 13.57 -6.27
C LYS A 28 6.59 12.88 -7.05
N VAL A 29 5.98 11.87 -6.44
CA VAL A 29 4.89 11.09 -7.03
C VAL A 29 3.67 11.14 -6.12
N PRO A 30 2.46 10.85 -6.63
CA PRO A 30 1.30 10.74 -5.76
C PRO A 30 1.46 9.56 -4.80
N PRO A 31 1.20 9.72 -3.50
CA PRO A 31 1.26 8.62 -2.54
C PRO A 31 0.40 7.40 -2.91
N SER A 32 -0.70 7.62 -3.62
CA SER A 32 -1.57 6.55 -4.12
C SER A 32 -0.98 5.70 -5.24
N VAL A 33 0.22 6.02 -5.75
CA VAL A 33 0.93 5.21 -6.75
C VAL A 33 1.09 3.75 -6.32
N ILE A 34 1.18 3.48 -5.01
CA ILE A 34 1.29 2.14 -4.44
C ILE A 34 0.00 1.31 -4.62
N PHE A 35 -1.13 1.97 -4.88
CA PHE A 35 -2.44 1.34 -5.08
C PHE A 35 -2.76 1.06 -6.55
N ALA A 36 -1.92 1.50 -7.49
CA ALA A 36 -2.14 1.35 -8.92
C ALA A 36 -2.37 -0.12 -9.36
N PRO A 37 -3.36 -0.37 -10.26
CA PRO A 37 -3.72 -1.70 -10.74
C PRO A 37 -2.82 -2.23 -11.84
N THR A 38 -1.59 -2.55 -11.46
CA THR A 38 -0.59 -3.09 -12.39
C THR A 38 0.41 -3.97 -11.65
N GLU A 39 1.19 -4.73 -12.41
CA GLU A 39 2.35 -5.47 -11.92
C GLU A 39 3.33 -4.55 -11.20
N ARG A 40 4.07 -5.11 -10.25
CA ARG A 40 5.09 -4.38 -9.50
C ARG A 40 6.46 -4.57 -10.13
N LEU A 41 7.34 -3.60 -9.89
CA LEU A 41 8.76 -3.79 -10.20
C LEU A 41 9.34 -4.90 -9.33
N THR A 42 10.28 -5.64 -9.91
CA THR A 42 10.99 -6.72 -9.19
C THR A 42 12.22 -6.21 -8.42
N ILE A 43 12.58 -4.94 -8.64
CA ILE A 43 13.77 -4.27 -8.09
C ILE A 43 13.62 -4.06 -6.58
N PRO A 44 14.60 -4.51 -5.75
CA PRO A 44 14.61 -4.26 -4.31
C PRO A 44 14.50 -2.76 -3.97
N GLY A 45 13.68 -2.41 -2.97
CA GLY A 45 13.39 -1.01 -2.61
C GLY A 45 12.35 -0.33 -3.49
N PHE A 46 11.93 -0.98 -4.58
CA PHE A 46 10.94 -0.48 -5.53
C PHE A 46 9.79 -1.48 -5.74
N ARG A 47 9.63 -2.50 -4.88
CA ARG A 47 8.57 -3.52 -5.05
C ARG A 47 7.16 -2.98 -4.80
N TRP A 48 7.06 -1.79 -4.23
CA TRP A 48 5.83 -1.01 -4.19
C TRP A 48 5.46 -0.35 -5.52
N ALA A 49 6.44 -0.11 -6.38
CA ALA A 49 6.26 0.72 -7.56
C ALA A 49 5.54 -0.04 -8.68
N PRO A 50 4.59 0.61 -9.37
CA PRO A 50 3.97 0.03 -10.55
C PRO A 50 4.97 -0.11 -11.70
N ARG A 51 4.84 -1.17 -12.48
CA ARG A 51 5.64 -1.42 -13.69
C ARG A 51 5.29 -0.49 -14.84
N THR A 52 4.07 0.01 -14.85
CA THR A 52 3.57 1.01 -15.82
C THR A 52 2.63 1.98 -15.14
N LEU A 53 2.65 3.25 -15.56
CA LEU A 53 1.65 4.24 -15.17
C LEU A 53 0.45 4.28 -16.14
N MET A 54 0.49 3.48 -17.21
CA MET A 54 -0.63 3.31 -18.12
C MET A 54 -1.54 2.19 -17.63
N THR A 55 -2.59 2.55 -16.89
CA THR A 55 -3.62 1.62 -16.43
C THR A 55 -4.94 1.91 -17.13
N SER A 56 -5.73 0.88 -17.40
CA SER A 56 -7.07 1.00 -18.01
C SER A 56 -8.04 1.82 -17.16
N GLU A 57 -7.86 1.82 -15.85
CA GLU A 57 -8.67 2.59 -14.89
C GLU A 57 -8.20 4.05 -14.73
N GLY A 58 -7.09 4.42 -15.38
CA GLY A 58 -6.49 5.75 -15.30
C GLY A 58 -5.84 6.03 -13.94
N VAL A 59 -4.59 6.49 -13.96
CA VAL A 59 -3.90 7.04 -12.77
C VAL A 59 -4.47 8.43 -12.39
N ALA A 60 -5.42 8.96 -13.16
CA ALA A 60 -5.92 10.33 -13.02
C ALA A 60 -6.63 10.61 -11.69
N THR A 61 -7.30 9.62 -11.10
CA THR A 61 -7.95 9.72 -9.77
C THR A 61 -6.95 9.67 -8.60
N LEU A 62 -5.68 9.34 -8.87
CA LEU A 62 -4.60 9.23 -7.88
C LEU A 62 -3.85 10.57 -7.69
N LEU A 63 -4.11 11.60 -8.49
CA LEU A 63 -3.25 12.79 -8.60
C LEU A 63 -3.64 14.00 -7.71
N ASN A 64 -4.77 13.95 -6.99
CA ASN A 64 -5.29 15.13 -6.27
C ASN A 64 -4.98 15.09 -4.77
N GLU A 65 -3.71 14.90 -4.42
CA GLU A 65 -3.26 14.78 -3.04
C GLU A 65 -2.43 16.00 -2.61
N ALA A 66 -2.77 16.57 -1.45
CA ALA A 66 -2.17 17.81 -0.96
C ALA A 66 -0.67 17.68 -0.61
N GLN A 67 -0.19 16.46 -0.36
CA GLN A 67 1.21 16.21 -0.04
C GLN A 67 1.75 15.06 -0.91
N PRO A 68 2.73 15.33 -1.80
CA PRO A 68 3.30 14.29 -2.65
C PRO A 68 4.20 13.36 -1.82
N ALA A 69 4.23 12.09 -2.21
CA ALA A 69 5.23 11.15 -1.75
C ALA A 69 6.58 11.43 -2.42
N VAL A 70 7.66 11.16 -1.71
CA VAL A 70 9.03 11.37 -2.18
C VAL A 70 9.65 10.02 -2.53
N CYS A 71 9.94 9.82 -3.81
CA CYS A 71 10.68 8.66 -4.29
C CYS A 71 12.18 8.87 -4.03
N THR A 72 12.80 7.91 -3.34
CA THR A 72 14.22 7.91 -3.01
C THR A 72 14.87 6.62 -3.51
N PRO A 73 16.21 6.55 -3.62
CA PRO A 73 16.90 5.31 -3.96
C PRO A 73 16.61 4.14 -3.00
N THR A 74 16.16 4.45 -1.78
CA THR A 74 15.86 3.48 -0.71
C THR A 74 14.38 3.18 -0.54
N GLY A 75 13.50 3.73 -1.38
CA GLY A 75 12.05 3.51 -1.30
C GLY A 75 11.19 4.78 -1.41
N LEU A 76 9.89 4.63 -1.19
CA LEU A 76 8.91 5.71 -1.20
C LEU A 76 8.67 6.25 0.21
N LEU A 77 8.86 7.54 0.41
CA LEU A 77 8.51 8.23 1.65
C LEU A 77 7.14 8.91 1.51
N SER A 78 6.19 8.52 2.36
CA SER A 78 4.88 9.16 2.42
C SER A 78 4.23 9.00 3.79
N GLU A 79 3.10 9.66 4.00
CA GLU A 79 2.24 9.44 5.17
C GLU A 79 0.99 8.64 4.78
N TYR A 80 0.59 7.68 5.61
CA TYR A 80 -0.61 6.86 5.43
C TYR A 80 -1.34 6.65 6.77
N GLU A 81 -2.62 6.29 6.71
CA GLU A 81 -3.24 5.56 7.82
C GLU A 81 -2.74 4.11 7.81
N VAL A 82 -2.28 3.64 8.96
CA VAL A 82 -1.69 2.33 9.15
C VAL A 82 -2.50 1.58 10.18
N LEU A 83 -3.11 0.47 9.78
CA LEU A 83 -3.72 -0.50 10.69
C LEU A 83 -2.69 -1.56 11.04
N ARG A 84 -2.19 -1.54 12.27
CA ARG A 84 -1.14 -2.45 12.79
C ARG A 84 -1.77 -3.60 13.57
N PHE A 85 -1.27 -4.81 13.38
CA PHE A 85 -1.73 -6.03 14.05
C PHE A 85 -0.56 -7.01 14.22
N ALA A 86 -0.79 -8.13 14.92
CA ALA A 86 0.23 -9.17 15.07
C ALA A 86 0.59 -9.79 13.70
N GLU A 87 1.80 -10.31 13.55
CA GLU A 87 2.18 -11.03 12.34
C GLU A 87 1.16 -12.13 12.02
N THR A 88 0.58 -12.05 10.82
CA THR A 88 -0.52 -12.92 10.40
C THR A 88 -0.28 -13.43 8.99
N GLU A 89 -0.52 -14.73 8.78
CA GLU A 89 -0.56 -15.34 7.44
C GLU A 89 -1.93 -15.05 6.79
N ILE A 90 -1.90 -14.41 5.64
CA ILE A 90 -3.08 -14.06 4.84
C ILE A 90 -3.14 -14.99 3.62
N ASP A 91 -4.28 -15.64 3.47
CA ASP A 91 -4.63 -16.44 2.29
C ASP A 91 -5.35 -15.54 1.26
N GLU A 92 -4.78 -15.39 0.06
CA GLU A 92 -5.35 -14.58 -1.01
C GLU A 92 -6.75 -15.03 -1.47
N SER A 93 -7.09 -16.31 -1.28
CA SER A 93 -8.39 -16.87 -1.67
C SER A 93 -9.51 -16.63 -0.64
N ALA A 94 -9.15 -16.18 0.56
CA ALA A 94 -10.09 -16.01 1.67
C ALA A 94 -10.41 -14.53 1.93
N THR A 95 -11.59 -14.32 2.53
CA THR A 95 -11.94 -13.01 3.12
C THR A 95 -11.41 -12.98 4.55
N HIS A 96 -10.74 -11.88 4.91
CA HIS A 96 -10.16 -11.68 6.25
C HIS A 96 -10.84 -10.53 6.96
N LEU A 97 -10.97 -10.64 8.29
CA LEU A 97 -11.64 -9.65 9.11
C LEU A 97 -10.63 -8.99 10.04
N PHE A 98 -10.63 -7.66 10.06
CA PHE A 98 -9.75 -6.87 10.92
C PHE A 98 -10.58 -5.99 11.84
N LYS A 99 -10.29 -6.01 13.13
CA LYS A 99 -10.93 -5.13 14.11
C LYS A 99 -9.96 -4.06 14.56
N ASN A 100 -10.31 -2.81 14.30
CA ASN A 100 -9.59 -1.65 14.80
C ASN A 100 -10.07 -1.34 16.22
N THR A 101 -9.32 -1.81 17.20
CA THR A 101 -9.61 -1.65 18.63
C THR A 101 -9.57 -0.19 19.07
N ALA A 102 -8.76 0.66 18.43
CA ALA A 102 -8.64 2.07 18.78
C ALA A 102 -9.84 2.93 18.35
N LYS A 103 -10.52 2.53 17.26
CA LYS A 103 -11.67 3.27 16.69
C LYS A 103 -13.00 2.50 16.79
N GLU A 104 -13.00 1.30 17.39
CA GLU A 104 -14.14 0.36 17.41
C GLU A 104 -14.76 0.13 16.02
N GLN A 105 -13.91 -0.10 15.01
CA GLN A 105 -14.34 -0.39 13.65
C GLN A 105 -13.97 -1.81 13.23
N MET A 106 -14.68 -2.35 12.25
CA MET A 106 -14.38 -3.66 11.67
C MET A 106 -14.32 -3.57 10.15
N TYR A 107 -13.26 -4.13 9.58
CA TYR A 107 -13.00 -4.11 8.16
C TYR A 107 -13.00 -5.53 7.59
N GLN A 108 -13.69 -5.69 6.47
CA GLN A 108 -13.54 -6.85 5.63
C GLN A 108 -12.46 -6.57 4.59
N CYS A 109 -11.52 -7.51 4.46
CA CYS A 109 -10.39 -7.43 3.55
C CYS A 109 -10.45 -8.54 2.50
N ARG A 110 -10.23 -8.17 1.23
CA ARG A 110 -10.04 -9.10 0.12
C ARG A 110 -8.82 -8.72 -0.70
N VAL A 111 -7.94 -9.67 -0.98
CA VAL A 111 -6.75 -9.41 -1.78
C VAL A 111 -7.15 -9.19 -3.24
N ILE A 112 -6.56 -8.18 -3.88
CA ILE A 112 -6.73 -7.95 -5.31
C ILE A 112 -5.81 -8.95 -6.01
N SER A 113 -6.39 -10.12 -6.32
CA SER A 113 -5.70 -11.35 -6.72
C SER A 113 -4.65 -11.15 -7.82
N SER A 114 -3.56 -11.90 -7.70
CA SER A 114 -2.74 -12.32 -8.84
C SER A 114 -3.31 -13.62 -9.44
N ALA A 115 -2.80 -14.09 -10.58
CA ALA A 115 -3.34 -15.27 -11.28
C ALA A 115 -3.27 -16.58 -10.45
N GLU A 116 -2.49 -16.61 -9.38
CA GLU A 116 -2.33 -17.78 -8.50
C GLU A 116 -2.61 -17.40 -7.05
N ALA A 117 -3.40 -18.23 -6.34
CA ALA A 117 -3.68 -18.05 -4.92
C ALA A 117 -2.43 -18.39 -4.11
N VAL A 118 -1.83 -17.38 -3.49
CA VAL A 118 -0.61 -17.50 -2.69
C VAL A 118 -0.90 -17.06 -1.25
N LYS A 119 -0.23 -17.69 -0.28
CA LYS A 119 -0.22 -17.23 1.11
C LYS A 119 0.95 -16.29 1.34
N TYR A 120 0.76 -15.25 2.13
CA TYR A 120 1.83 -14.32 2.50
C TYR A 120 1.64 -13.81 3.93
N THR A 121 2.72 -13.39 4.57
CA THR A 121 2.67 -12.80 5.91
C THR A 121 2.68 -11.27 5.86
N CYS A 122 1.89 -10.64 6.72
CA CYS A 122 1.89 -9.21 6.95
C CYS A 122 1.55 -8.89 8.41
N ASN A 123 1.85 -7.67 8.85
CA ASN A 123 1.56 -7.17 10.20
C ASN A 123 0.96 -5.75 10.17
N ALA A 124 0.74 -5.20 8.98
CA ALA A 124 0.05 -3.94 8.82
C ALA A 124 -0.63 -3.80 7.45
N ILE A 125 -1.60 -2.90 7.41
CA ILE A 125 -2.27 -2.46 6.19
C ILE A 125 -2.14 -0.93 6.09
N LEU A 126 -1.65 -0.45 4.95
CA LEU A 126 -1.60 0.97 4.59
C LEU A 126 -2.84 1.35 3.79
N ALA A 127 -3.45 2.47 4.13
CA ALA A 127 -4.50 3.11 3.35
C ALA A 127 -4.34 4.63 3.42
N HIS A 128 -4.95 5.34 2.48
CA HIS A 128 -5.03 6.79 2.55
C HIS A 128 -5.88 7.28 3.71
N ALA A 129 -7.03 6.66 3.84
CA ALA A 129 -7.90 6.69 4.99
C ALA A 129 -8.54 5.31 5.08
N LEU A 130 -8.64 4.78 6.29
CA LEU A 130 -9.41 3.59 6.54
C LEU A 130 -10.89 3.89 6.26
N PRO A 131 -11.65 2.90 5.75
CA PRO A 131 -13.04 3.13 5.39
C PRO A 131 -13.83 3.46 6.66
N TRP A 132 -14.72 4.46 6.58
CA TRP A 132 -15.63 4.82 7.67
C TRP A 132 -17.09 4.51 7.32
N ARG A 133 -17.36 4.11 6.07
CA ARG A 133 -18.69 3.73 5.56
C ARG A 133 -18.53 2.52 4.65
N THR A 134 -19.64 2.01 4.12
CA THR A 134 -19.70 0.87 3.19
C THR A 134 -19.01 1.11 1.83
N GLU A 135 -18.19 2.16 1.72
CA GLU A 135 -17.32 2.39 0.58
C GLU A 135 -16.13 1.43 0.66
N TRP A 136 -15.75 0.89 -0.49
CA TRP A 136 -14.54 0.12 -0.60
C TRP A 136 -13.36 1.08 -0.82
N VAL A 137 -12.26 0.84 -0.11
CA VAL A 137 -10.99 1.56 -0.32
C VAL A 137 -9.90 0.58 -0.71
N VAL A 138 -8.96 1.03 -1.53
CA VAL A 138 -7.77 0.22 -1.86
C VAL A 138 -6.72 0.45 -0.78
N GLY A 139 -6.21 -0.64 -0.23
CA GLY A 139 -5.10 -0.65 0.71
C GLY A 139 -3.92 -1.47 0.19
N ALA A 140 -2.82 -1.40 0.94
CA ALA A 140 -1.63 -2.22 0.72
C ALA A 140 -1.32 -3.02 1.99
N ALA A 141 -1.31 -4.34 1.90
CA ALA A 141 -0.71 -5.16 2.94
C ALA A 141 0.81 -4.99 2.91
N VAL A 142 1.38 -4.76 4.07
CA VAL A 142 2.81 -4.55 4.25
C VAL A 142 3.34 -5.32 5.45
N TYR A 143 4.64 -5.56 5.43
CA TYR A 143 5.36 -6.09 6.57
C TYR A 143 6.28 -5.00 7.12
N ILE A 144 5.99 -4.51 8.31
CA ILE A 144 6.84 -3.57 9.06
C ILE A 144 8.09 -4.34 9.49
N THR A 145 9.25 -3.91 9.01
CA THR A 145 10.55 -4.52 9.32
C THR A 145 11.27 -3.78 10.44
N GLU A 146 11.12 -2.45 10.49
CA GLU A 146 11.83 -1.59 11.43
C GLU A 146 10.94 -0.41 11.86
N GLU A 147 11.12 0.03 13.11
CA GLU A 147 10.58 1.28 13.63
C GLU A 147 11.73 2.26 13.86
N GLU A 148 11.84 3.30 13.03
CA GLU A 148 12.84 4.34 13.25
C GLU A 148 12.36 5.30 14.36
N GLY A 149 13.05 5.36 15.52
CA GLY A 149 12.86 6.34 16.60
C GLY A 149 14.16 6.50 17.41
N VAL A 150 14.62 7.68 17.85
CA VAL A 150 13.97 8.88 18.41
C VAL A 150 14.67 10.14 17.85
N GLY A 151 13.92 11.09 17.27
CA GLY A 151 14.47 12.41 16.88
C GLY A 151 13.87 13.08 15.63
N SER A 152 13.14 12.33 14.80
CA SER A 152 12.34 12.87 13.70
C SER A 152 11.11 11.99 13.52
N GLU A 153 9.94 12.59 13.26
CA GLU A 153 8.63 11.94 13.06
C GLU A 153 8.67 10.44 12.73
N HIS A 154 8.01 9.62 13.56
CA HIS A 154 7.89 8.16 13.42
C HIS A 154 7.85 7.70 11.96
N ARG A 155 8.92 7.02 11.52
CA ARG A 155 9.07 6.43 10.19
C ARG A 155 9.06 4.91 10.32
N LEU A 156 7.98 4.29 9.87
CA LEU A 156 7.93 2.84 9.72
C LEU A 156 8.65 2.45 8.44
N VAL A 157 9.48 1.42 8.48
CA VAL A 157 10.03 0.80 7.28
C VAL A 157 9.15 -0.40 6.95
N CYS A 158 8.57 -0.40 5.76
CA CYS A 158 7.57 -1.36 5.35
C CYS A 158 7.97 -2.03 4.04
N GLU A 159 7.87 -3.36 3.97
CA GLU A 159 7.95 -4.10 2.72
C GLU A 159 6.56 -4.26 2.12
N PHE A 160 6.41 -3.90 0.85
CA PHE A 160 5.16 -4.11 0.13
C PHE A 160 4.91 -5.61 -0.10
N ARG A 161 3.69 -6.08 0.23
CA ARG A 161 3.28 -7.47 -0.02
C ARG A 161 2.23 -7.54 -1.14
N ARG A 162 1.05 -6.95 -0.90
CA ARG A 162 -0.11 -7.07 -1.78
C ARG A 162 -1.00 -5.84 -1.75
N ARG A 163 -1.79 -5.65 -2.81
CA ARG A 163 -2.95 -4.76 -2.78
C ARG A 163 -4.20 -5.50 -2.33
N LEU A 164 -5.08 -4.78 -1.67
CA LEU A 164 -6.32 -5.33 -1.14
C LEU A 164 -7.44 -4.29 -1.19
N HIS A 165 -8.68 -4.76 -1.13
CA HIS A 165 -9.85 -3.96 -0.86
C HIS A 165 -10.21 -4.07 0.61
N LEU A 166 -10.45 -2.92 1.25
CA LEU A 166 -11.04 -2.83 2.58
C LEU A 166 -12.47 -2.30 2.46
N THR A 167 -13.36 -2.80 3.30
CA THR A 167 -14.73 -2.27 3.43
C THR A 167 -15.10 -2.26 4.89
N ASP A 168 -15.65 -1.15 5.39
CA ASP A 168 -16.23 -1.11 6.72
C ASP A 168 -17.49 -1.97 6.77
N ILE A 169 -17.51 -2.94 7.67
CA ILE A 169 -18.62 -3.87 7.88
C ILE A 169 -19.20 -3.76 9.29
N TRP A 170 -18.85 -2.72 10.06
CA TRP A 170 -19.24 -2.59 11.47
C TRP A 170 -20.76 -2.74 11.67
N GLN A 171 -21.56 -2.04 10.85
CA GLN A 171 -23.03 -2.13 10.93
C GLN A 171 -23.58 -3.51 10.51
N GLN A 172 -22.87 -4.23 9.64
CA GLN A 172 -23.27 -5.57 9.21
C GLN A 172 -22.94 -6.60 10.30
N ALA A 173 -21.75 -6.48 10.90
CA ALA A 173 -21.28 -7.31 12.00
C ALA A 173 -22.17 -7.22 13.25
N GLN A 174 -22.80 -6.06 13.50
CA GLN A 174 -23.79 -5.90 14.57
C GLN A 174 -25.10 -6.67 14.32
N LYS A 175 -25.47 -6.88 13.06
CA LYS A 175 -26.73 -7.55 12.67
C LYS A 175 -26.56 -9.06 12.54
N LYS A 176 -25.39 -9.49 12.08
CA LYS A 176 -25.00 -10.89 11.95
C LYS A 176 -23.54 -11.00 12.35
N GLU A 177 -23.25 -11.86 13.31
CA GLU A 177 -21.88 -12.12 13.71
C GLU A 177 -21.07 -12.58 12.48
N PRO A 178 -19.93 -11.94 12.20
CA PRO A 178 -19.21 -12.22 10.98
C PRO A 178 -18.54 -13.59 11.06
N GLU A 179 -18.60 -14.34 9.97
CA GLU A 179 -18.02 -15.68 9.89
C GLU A 179 -16.51 -15.58 9.61
N GLY A 180 -15.70 -16.04 10.56
CA GLY A 180 -14.25 -16.16 10.39
C GLY A 180 -13.43 -15.62 11.57
N PRO A 181 -12.11 -15.90 11.59
CA PRO A 181 -11.23 -15.34 12.61
C PRO A 181 -11.13 -13.82 12.45
N ILE A 182 -11.16 -13.12 13.58
CA ILE A 182 -11.00 -11.66 13.65
C ILE A 182 -9.57 -11.36 14.07
N ILE A 183 -8.89 -10.52 13.29
CA ILE A 183 -7.54 -10.05 13.56
C ILE A 183 -7.65 -8.69 14.26
N ASP A 184 -7.27 -8.64 15.53
CA ASP A 184 -7.26 -7.40 16.29
C ASP A 184 -6.04 -6.54 15.92
N GLY A 185 -6.30 -5.25 15.74
CA GLY A 185 -5.28 -4.26 15.42
C GLY A 185 -5.62 -2.88 15.96
N SER A 186 -4.69 -1.94 15.78
CA SER A 186 -4.87 -0.53 16.13
C SER A 186 -4.38 0.36 14.97
N SER A 187 -5.10 1.44 14.72
CA SER A 187 -4.75 2.37 13.64
C SER A 187 -4.05 3.63 14.13
N CYS A 188 -3.06 4.11 13.39
CA CYS A 188 -2.49 5.46 13.53
C CYS A 188 -2.19 6.07 12.17
N ARG A 189 -1.90 7.38 12.14
CA ARG A 189 -1.35 8.05 10.95
C ARG A 189 0.15 8.24 11.17
N CYS A 190 0.98 7.78 10.24
CA CYS A 190 2.43 7.86 10.39
C CYS A 190 3.15 7.95 9.04
N LYS A 191 4.40 8.41 9.11
CA LYS A 191 5.29 8.41 7.95
C LYS A 191 5.82 7.00 7.74
N VAL A 192 5.93 6.61 6.48
CA VAL A 192 6.33 5.28 6.05
C VAL A 192 7.38 5.42 4.96
N ARG A 193 8.44 4.62 5.07
CA ARG A 193 9.35 4.28 3.98
C ARG A 193 8.97 2.91 3.45
N LEU A 194 8.39 2.89 2.26
CA LEU A 194 7.96 1.66 1.60
C LEU A 194 9.04 1.15 0.65
N THR A 195 9.35 -0.16 0.73
CA THR A 195 10.37 -0.86 -0.07
C THR A 195 9.79 -2.00 -0.89
#